data_AF-A0A962DP61-F1
#
_entry.id   AF-A0A962DP61-F1
#
_cell.length_a   1.000
_cell.length_b   1.000
_cell.length_c   1.000
_cell.angle_alpha   90.00
_cell.angle_beta   90.00
_cell.angle_gamma   90.00
#
_symmetry.space_group_name_H-M   'P 1'
#
loop_
_entity.id
_entity.type
_entity.pdbx_description
1 polymer ?
#
loop_
_entity_poly.entity_id
_entity_poly.type
_entity_poly.pdbx_seq_one_letter_code
_entity_poly.pdbx_strand_id
1 'polypeptide(L)'
;MMMRPALPFASVLVLALLLSPMTHAATKVLGPGENADVGSRSVRVPAGVVAGNIDTGSGSVLLEAGAGTGNIDTGSGGVELAAGASAGNIDTGSGGVRLGNDSSAGRIDTGSGGVRMGDGVRTADIDTGSGGVRGGERVQIAGGVDTGSGSVKLGRGSEVSGKIDTGSGSIQLSGTRVGGDLDSGSGDVELIDSEMRGDLKTTAGNIDLQGATVIGGDLLVRKSRCFGWCWGDDKKTRITIGAGVRVLGQIRAEREVELWVHDSAQIGPVSGAEARRYSAERP
;
A
#
# COMPACT_ATOMS: atom_id res chain seq x y z
N MET A 1 64.83 -44.77 -30.59
CA MET A 1 64.00 -45.35 -29.51
C MET A 1 64.31 -44.60 -28.22
N MET A 2 63.54 -43.56 -27.92
CA MET A 2 63.25 -43.08 -26.56
C MET A 2 62.20 -41.98 -26.64
N MET A 3 61.14 -42.17 -25.86
CA MET A 3 59.93 -41.37 -25.75
C MET A 3 60.17 -40.13 -24.87
N ARG A 4 59.59 -38.98 -25.28
CA ARG A 4 58.82 -37.96 -24.51
C ARG A 4 59.48 -37.30 -23.26
N PRO A 5 59.05 -36.08 -22.81
CA PRO A 5 57.74 -35.47 -23.03
C PRO A 5 57.72 -33.96 -23.37
N ALA A 6 56.56 -33.55 -23.86
CA ALA A 6 56.09 -32.18 -23.92
C ALA A 6 55.75 -31.68 -22.51
N LEU A 7 56.06 -30.41 -22.21
CA LEU A 7 55.47 -29.64 -21.11
C LEU A 7 55.15 -28.21 -21.59
N PRO A 8 54.10 -27.59 -21.02
CA PRO A 8 53.24 -26.65 -21.73
C PRO A 8 53.63 -25.19 -21.52
N PHE A 9 53.19 -24.34 -22.45
CA PHE A 9 53.13 -22.89 -22.30
C PHE A 9 52.30 -22.54 -21.05
N ALA A 10 52.98 -22.19 -19.96
CA ALA A 10 52.35 -21.58 -18.80
C ALA A 10 51.91 -20.16 -19.18
N SER A 11 50.61 -20.00 -19.37
CA SER A 11 49.95 -18.71 -19.55
C SER A 11 50.16 -17.86 -18.30
N VAL A 12 50.79 -16.70 -18.48
CA VAL A 12 50.78 -15.61 -17.48
C VAL A 12 49.39 -14.98 -17.55
N LEU A 13 48.44 -15.53 -16.80
CA LEU A 13 47.19 -14.85 -16.46
C LEU A 13 47.21 -14.60 -14.95
N VAL A 14 47.80 -13.47 -14.56
CA VAL A 14 47.68 -12.95 -13.20
C VAL A 14 46.23 -12.52 -13.03
N LEU A 15 45.42 -13.37 -12.39
CA LEU A 15 44.09 -13.02 -11.90
C LEU A 15 44.27 -12.08 -10.71
N ALA A 16 44.41 -10.79 -10.99
CA ALA A 16 44.23 -9.74 -9.99
C ALA A 16 42.72 -9.62 -9.70
N LEU A 17 42.22 -10.50 -8.83
CA LEU A 17 40.95 -10.29 -8.17
C LEU A 17 41.13 -9.08 -7.24
N LEU A 18 40.96 -7.87 -7.79
CA LEU A 18 40.85 -6.66 -6.99
C LEU A 18 39.59 -6.81 -6.15
N LEU A 19 39.77 -7.21 -4.88
CA LEU A 19 38.88 -6.82 -3.81
C LEU A 19 38.79 -5.29 -3.88
N SER A 20 37.82 -4.79 -4.62
CA SER A 20 37.44 -3.39 -4.56
C SER A 20 36.87 -3.22 -3.16
N PRO A 21 37.48 -2.40 -2.28
CA PRO A 21 36.80 -2.04 -1.05
C PRO A 21 35.49 -1.39 -1.49
N MET A 22 34.36 -1.96 -1.07
CA MET A 22 33.08 -1.25 -1.14
C MET A 22 33.20 -0.04 -0.21
N THR A 23 33.80 1.04 -0.70
CA THR A 23 33.76 2.36 -0.10
C THR A 23 32.30 2.79 -0.14
N HIS A 24 31.55 2.39 0.89
CA HIS A 24 30.29 3.02 1.21
C HIS A 24 30.62 4.50 1.39
N ALA A 25 30.18 5.34 0.45
CA ALA A 25 30.34 6.77 0.57
C ALA A 25 29.72 7.17 1.92
N ALA A 26 30.49 7.84 2.77
CA ALA A 26 30.02 8.28 4.08
C ALA A 26 28.70 9.04 3.92
N THR A 27 27.70 8.71 4.74
CA THR A 27 26.37 9.35 4.74
C THR A 27 26.50 10.87 4.81
N LYS A 28 25.79 11.59 3.93
CA LYS A 28 25.70 13.04 3.96
C LYS A 28 24.76 13.43 5.11
N VAL A 29 25.32 14.08 6.14
CA VAL A 29 24.53 14.65 7.24
C VAL A 29 24.16 16.09 6.86
N LEU A 30 22.88 16.43 6.94
CA LEU A 30 22.38 17.76 6.61
C LEU A 30 22.25 18.66 7.84
N GLY A 31 22.59 19.93 7.66
CA GLY A 31 22.30 21.01 8.60
C GLY A 31 20.98 21.73 8.31
N PRO A 32 20.61 22.72 9.16
CA PRO A 32 19.40 23.52 8.96
C PRO A 32 19.36 24.21 7.60
N GLY A 33 18.25 24.04 6.88
CA GLY A 33 18.01 24.63 5.55
C GLY A 33 18.88 24.08 4.42
N GLU A 34 19.75 23.10 4.70
CA GLU A 34 20.64 22.52 3.69
C GLU A 34 19.87 21.59 2.75
N ASN A 35 20.13 21.70 1.44
CA ASN A 35 19.63 20.75 0.45
C ASN A 35 20.63 19.60 0.24
N ALA A 36 20.15 18.43 -0.16
CA ALA A 36 20.99 17.35 -0.70
C ALA A 36 20.68 17.12 -2.17
N ASP A 37 21.73 17.05 -2.97
CA ASP A 37 21.73 16.40 -4.28
C ASP A 37 22.92 15.43 -4.25
N VAL A 38 22.62 14.15 -4.06
CA VAL A 38 23.63 13.12 -3.90
C VAL A 38 23.26 11.86 -4.67
N GLY A 39 24.06 11.47 -5.67
CA GLY A 39 23.78 10.28 -6.48
C GLY A 39 23.50 9.00 -5.66
N SER A 40 24.51 8.29 -5.18
CA SER A 40 24.31 7.01 -4.47
C SER A 40 24.58 7.08 -2.97
N ARG A 41 24.83 8.28 -2.43
CA ARG A 41 25.16 8.47 -1.02
C ARG A 41 23.88 8.61 -0.21
N SER A 42 23.80 7.91 0.92
CA SER A 42 22.71 8.09 1.86
C SER A 42 22.71 9.48 2.49
N VAL A 43 21.53 9.96 2.87
CA VAL A 43 21.31 11.25 3.54
C VAL A 43 20.73 11.00 4.92
N ARG A 44 21.23 11.74 5.92
CA ARG A 44 20.69 11.75 7.29
C ARG A 44 20.38 13.19 7.69
N VAL A 45 19.15 13.43 8.13
CA VAL A 45 18.74 14.69 8.77
C VAL A 45 18.69 14.43 10.29
N PRO A 46 19.57 15.06 11.08
CA PRO A 46 19.61 14.85 12.53
C PRO A 46 18.33 15.27 13.23
N ALA A 47 18.11 14.74 14.44
CA ALA A 47 16.92 15.02 15.23
C ALA A 47 16.67 16.52 15.41
N GLY A 48 15.43 16.95 15.20
CA GLY A 48 15.00 18.36 15.33
C GLY A 48 15.56 19.32 14.27
N VAL A 49 16.38 18.85 13.32
CA VAL A 49 16.88 19.69 12.22
C VAL A 49 15.82 19.76 11.13
N VAL A 50 15.57 20.96 10.62
CA VAL A 50 14.76 21.17 9.41
C VAL A 50 15.69 21.44 8.25
N ALA A 51 15.83 20.47 7.35
CA ALA A 51 16.59 20.56 6.11
C ALA A 51 15.72 21.06 4.95
N GLY A 52 16.35 21.31 3.80
CA GLY A 52 15.67 21.67 2.55
C GLY A 52 15.18 20.44 1.78
N ASN A 53 15.31 20.45 0.46
CA ASN A 53 14.94 19.31 -0.39
C ASN A 53 16.09 18.29 -0.44
N ILE A 54 15.73 17.02 -0.61
CA ILE A 54 16.66 15.89 -0.67
C ILE A 54 16.43 15.14 -1.98
N ASP A 55 17.43 15.12 -2.85
CA ASP A 55 17.48 14.31 -4.07
C ASP A 55 18.58 13.25 -3.91
N THR A 56 18.20 11.98 -4.07
CA THR A 56 19.15 10.88 -4.21
C THR A 56 18.83 9.95 -5.38
N GLY A 57 19.86 9.40 -6.03
CA GLY A 57 19.67 8.33 -7.02
C GLY A 57 19.33 6.98 -6.36
N SER A 58 20.16 6.54 -5.42
CA SER A 58 20.01 5.23 -4.75
C SER A 58 20.30 5.25 -3.25
N GLY A 59 20.72 6.39 -2.72
CA GLY A 59 21.03 6.53 -1.30
C GLY A 59 19.75 6.59 -0.46
N SER A 60 19.68 5.80 0.60
CA SER A 60 18.59 5.91 1.57
C SER A 60 18.57 7.27 2.27
N VAL A 61 17.37 7.72 2.62
CA VAL A 61 17.14 8.96 3.38
C VAL A 61 16.60 8.59 4.76
N LEU A 62 17.26 9.09 5.80
CA LEU A 62 16.83 8.95 7.19
C LEU A 62 16.58 10.33 7.79
N LEU A 63 15.33 10.59 8.18
CA LEU A 63 14.96 11.71 9.02
C LEU A 63 14.82 11.19 10.46
N GLU A 64 15.62 11.73 11.37
CA GLU A 64 15.54 11.36 12.78
C GLU A 64 14.34 12.01 13.49
N ALA A 65 14.17 11.69 14.78
CA ALA A 65 12.99 12.10 15.53
C ALA A 65 12.80 13.62 15.49
N GLY A 66 11.59 14.06 15.13
CA GLY A 66 11.25 15.47 14.99
C GLY A 66 12.01 16.23 13.90
N ALA A 67 12.79 15.56 13.06
CA ALA A 67 13.47 16.19 11.92
C ALA A 67 12.45 16.59 10.84
N GLY A 68 12.74 17.67 10.14
CA GLY A 68 11.94 18.19 9.04
C GLY A 68 12.73 18.22 7.74
N THR A 69 12.05 18.04 6.62
CA THR A 69 12.63 18.32 5.29
C THR A 69 11.53 18.78 4.33
N GLY A 70 11.93 19.39 3.21
CA GLY A 70 11.04 19.64 2.08
C GLY A 70 10.71 18.35 1.33
N ASN A 71 10.81 18.36 0.01
CA ASN A 71 10.56 17.17 -0.79
C ASN A 71 11.74 16.19 -0.71
N ILE A 72 11.42 14.90 -0.80
CA ILE A 72 12.39 13.81 -0.89
C ILE A 72 12.13 13.08 -2.19
N ASP A 73 13.11 13.12 -3.10
CA ASP A 73 13.07 12.40 -4.37
C ASP A 73 14.17 11.33 -4.34
N THR A 74 13.81 10.06 -4.55
CA THR A 74 14.81 8.99 -4.64
C THR A 74 14.52 7.90 -5.65
N GLY A 75 15.47 7.60 -6.54
CA GLY A 75 15.28 6.56 -7.56
C GLY A 75 15.00 5.17 -6.97
N SER A 76 15.86 4.71 -6.06
CA SER A 76 15.72 3.37 -5.42
C SER A 76 16.02 3.35 -3.92
N GLY A 77 16.40 4.48 -3.33
CA GLY A 77 16.70 4.58 -1.90
C GLY A 77 15.43 4.44 -1.06
N GLY A 78 15.52 3.72 0.06
CA GLY A 78 14.44 3.73 1.05
C GLY A 78 14.37 5.07 1.78
N VAL A 79 13.16 5.48 2.15
CA VAL A 79 12.93 6.68 2.97
C VAL A 79 12.39 6.25 4.33
N GLU A 80 13.05 6.70 5.40
CA GLU A 80 12.63 6.45 6.77
C GLU A 80 12.50 7.76 7.53
N LEU A 81 11.28 8.04 7.99
CA LEU A 81 10.98 9.12 8.94
C LEU A 81 10.80 8.48 10.31
N ALA A 82 11.63 8.87 11.28
CA ALA A 82 11.43 8.49 12.67
C ALA A 82 10.20 9.20 13.27
N ALA A 83 9.91 8.91 14.54
CA ALA A 83 8.74 9.44 15.22
C ALA A 83 8.69 10.98 15.19
N GLY A 84 7.52 11.54 14.89
CA GLY A 84 7.30 12.98 14.80
C GLY A 84 8.08 13.72 13.70
N ALA A 85 8.80 13.01 12.83
CA ALA A 85 9.49 13.63 11.70
C ALA A 85 8.49 14.08 10.63
N SER A 86 8.85 15.08 9.83
CA SER A 86 7.99 15.62 8.78
C SER A 86 8.72 15.79 7.45
N ALA A 87 8.09 15.37 6.35
CA ALA A 87 8.54 15.66 5.00
C ALA A 87 7.44 16.36 4.20
N GLY A 88 7.84 17.05 3.12
CA GLY A 88 6.95 17.42 2.03
C GLY A 88 6.53 16.18 1.23
N ASN A 89 6.59 16.25 -0.10
CA ASN A 89 6.31 15.08 -0.92
C ASN A 89 7.47 14.08 -0.86
N ILE A 90 7.14 12.79 -0.96
CA ILE A 90 8.11 11.69 -1.04
C ILE A 90 7.84 10.96 -2.36
N ASP A 91 8.79 11.03 -3.29
CA ASP A 91 8.78 10.27 -4.54
C ASP A 91 9.87 9.21 -4.49
N THR A 92 9.50 7.94 -4.73
CA THR A 92 10.50 6.91 -4.99
C THR A 92 10.15 5.88 -6.03
N GLY A 93 11.08 5.59 -6.95
CA GLY A 93 10.85 4.57 -7.98
C GLY A 93 10.69 3.16 -7.40
N SER A 94 11.55 2.74 -6.47
CA SER A 94 11.54 1.37 -5.93
C SER A 94 11.82 1.26 -4.43
N GLY A 95 12.16 2.36 -3.77
CA GLY A 95 12.44 2.38 -2.34
C GLY A 95 11.17 2.23 -1.51
N GLY A 96 11.23 1.52 -0.40
CA GLY A 96 10.13 1.51 0.57
C GLY A 96 10.10 2.80 1.38
N VAL A 97 8.90 3.26 1.75
CA VAL A 97 8.71 4.40 2.65
C VAL A 97 8.24 3.88 4.01
N ARG A 98 8.95 4.28 5.08
CA ARG A 98 8.58 4.00 6.47
C ARG A 98 8.37 5.30 7.21
N LEU A 99 7.17 5.50 7.71
CA LEU A 99 6.76 6.62 8.54
C LEU A 99 6.58 6.14 9.97
N GLY A 100 7.39 6.63 10.90
CA GLY A 100 7.28 6.35 12.33
C GLY A 100 6.05 7.00 12.95
N ASN A 101 5.77 6.69 14.21
CA ASN A 101 4.59 7.20 14.91
C ASN A 101 4.52 8.74 14.89
N ASP A 102 3.31 9.27 14.70
CA ASP A 102 2.98 10.69 14.69
C ASP A 102 3.81 11.52 13.68
N SER A 103 4.46 10.87 12.71
CA SER A 103 5.14 11.54 11.60
C SER A 103 4.15 12.03 10.55
N SER A 104 4.61 12.95 9.68
CA SER A 104 3.78 13.48 8.61
C SER A 104 4.53 13.57 7.27
N ALA A 105 3.81 13.32 6.18
CA ALA A 105 4.29 13.57 4.82
C ALA A 105 3.21 14.28 4.00
N GLY A 106 3.61 14.89 2.89
CA GLY A 106 2.71 15.33 1.83
C GLY A 106 2.15 14.15 1.03
N ARG A 107 2.26 14.21 -0.29
CA ARG A 107 1.98 13.07 -1.17
C ARG A 107 3.13 12.06 -1.06
N ILE A 108 2.81 10.78 -1.01
CA ILE A 108 3.77 9.68 -1.16
C ILE A 108 3.49 9.01 -2.49
N ASP A 109 4.45 9.02 -3.39
CA ASP A 109 4.41 8.32 -4.67
C ASP A 109 5.51 7.26 -4.68
N THR A 110 5.15 6.02 -4.98
CA THR A 110 6.13 4.96 -5.15
C THR A 110 5.85 4.10 -6.38
N GLY A 111 6.88 3.72 -7.14
CA GLY A 111 6.68 2.77 -8.24
C GLY A 111 6.45 1.34 -7.72
N SER A 112 7.41 0.81 -6.96
CA SER A 112 7.35 -0.58 -6.44
C SER A 112 7.54 -0.70 -4.93
N GLY A 113 7.80 0.41 -4.25
CA GLY A 113 8.02 0.46 -2.81
C GLY A 113 6.74 0.29 -2.00
N GLY A 114 6.78 -0.46 -0.91
CA GLY A 114 5.67 -0.45 0.05
C GLY A 114 5.73 0.78 0.96
N VAL A 115 4.56 1.26 1.38
CA VAL A 115 4.41 2.33 2.37
C VAL A 115 3.98 1.71 3.70
N ARG A 116 4.77 1.92 4.76
CA ARG A 116 4.44 1.51 6.13
C ARG A 116 4.33 2.74 7.02
N MET A 117 3.22 2.86 7.71
CA MET A 117 2.92 3.97 8.60
C MET A 117 2.66 3.44 10.01
N GLY A 118 3.35 4.02 10.99
CA GLY A 118 3.06 3.83 12.40
C GLY A 118 1.74 4.48 12.81
N ASP A 119 1.54 4.56 14.13
CA ASP A 119 0.30 5.12 14.67
C ASP A 119 0.27 6.63 14.56
N GLY A 120 -0.92 7.22 14.32
CA GLY A 120 -1.11 8.66 14.30
C GLY A 120 -0.46 9.40 13.12
N VAL A 121 0.08 8.67 12.13
CA VAL A 121 0.70 9.23 10.93
C VAL A 121 -0.30 10.04 10.12
N ARG A 122 0.16 11.15 9.52
CA ARG A 122 -0.64 12.02 8.65
C ARG A 122 -0.04 12.14 7.25
N THR A 123 -0.82 11.88 6.21
CA THR A 123 -0.37 12.07 4.82
C THR A 123 -1.43 12.77 3.98
N ALA A 124 -1.01 13.37 2.86
CA ALA A 124 -1.94 13.99 1.92
C ALA A 124 -2.59 12.94 1.01
N ASP A 125 -1.78 12.20 0.26
CA ASP A 125 -2.21 11.15 -0.67
C ASP A 125 -1.15 10.05 -0.68
N ILE A 126 -1.55 8.83 -1.05
CA ILE A 126 -0.62 7.71 -1.26
C ILE A 126 -0.91 7.07 -2.61
N ASP A 127 0.09 7.04 -3.49
CA ASP A 127 0.07 6.34 -4.77
C ASP A 127 1.20 5.31 -4.81
N THR A 128 0.89 4.08 -5.19
CA THR A 128 1.86 3.01 -5.31
C THR A 128 1.60 2.16 -6.56
N GLY A 129 2.60 1.88 -7.38
CA GLY A 129 2.40 0.99 -8.53
C GLY A 129 2.13 -0.46 -8.09
N SER A 130 3.06 -1.05 -7.32
CA SER A 130 2.95 -2.46 -6.87
C SER A 130 3.14 -2.70 -5.38
N GLY A 131 3.57 -1.68 -4.63
CA GLY A 131 3.80 -1.79 -3.19
C GLY A 131 2.52 -1.75 -2.38
N GLY A 132 2.46 -2.49 -1.27
CA GLY A 132 1.34 -2.41 -0.34
C GLY A 132 1.42 -1.21 0.59
N VAL A 133 0.26 -0.74 1.06
CA VAL A 133 0.10 0.33 2.04
C VAL A 133 -0.37 -0.28 3.36
N ARG A 134 0.40 -0.09 4.43
CA ARG A 134 0.07 -0.61 5.77
C ARG A 134 0.15 0.51 6.79
N GLY A 135 -0.96 0.84 7.41
CA GLY A 135 -1.04 1.79 8.51
C GLY A 135 -1.40 1.12 9.84
N GLY A 136 -0.82 1.64 10.92
CA GLY A 136 -1.22 1.33 12.28
C GLY A 136 -2.57 1.94 12.65
N GLU A 137 -2.71 2.36 13.89
CA GLU A 137 -3.91 3.01 14.41
C GLU A 137 -3.90 4.52 14.17
N ARG A 138 -5.09 5.13 14.10
CA ARG A 138 -5.28 6.59 14.04
C ARG A 138 -4.57 7.28 12.85
N VAL A 139 -4.25 6.54 11.78
CA VAL A 139 -3.66 7.10 10.57
C VAL A 139 -4.66 8.04 9.87
N GLN A 140 -4.21 9.21 9.44
CA GLN A 140 -5.04 10.22 8.77
C GLN A 140 -4.53 10.47 7.35
N ILE A 141 -5.33 10.14 6.35
CA ILE A 141 -5.02 10.36 4.93
C ILE A 141 -6.02 11.39 4.40
N ALA A 142 -5.53 12.60 4.09
CA ALA A 142 -6.39 13.73 3.75
C ALA A 142 -7.07 13.59 2.38
N GLY A 143 -6.49 12.80 1.48
CA GLY A 143 -6.98 12.46 0.16
C GLY A 143 -7.22 10.96 0.04
N GLY A 144 -6.62 10.32 -0.96
CA GLY A 144 -6.87 8.92 -1.29
C GLY A 144 -5.67 7.98 -1.15
N VAL A 145 -5.95 6.69 -1.32
CA VAL A 145 -4.95 5.63 -1.50
C VAL A 145 -5.19 4.97 -2.85
N ASP A 146 -4.18 4.92 -3.70
CA ASP A 146 -4.20 4.22 -4.98
C ASP A 146 -3.07 3.18 -5.00
N THR A 147 -3.39 1.93 -5.39
CA THR A 147 -2.38 0.90 -5.55
C THR A 147 -2.69 -0.05 -6.71
N GLY A 148 -1.74 -0.26 -7.61
CA GLY A 148 -1.98 -1.17 -8.74
C GLY A 148 -2.11 -2.63 -8.31
N SER A 149 -1.18 -3.12 -7.47
CA SER A 149 -1.16 -4.53 -7.04
C SER A 149 -0.93 -4.74 -5.54
N GLY A 150 -0.72 -3.65 -4.78
CA GLY A 150 -0.48 -3.71 -3.36
C GLY A 150 -1.75 -3.94 -2.55
N SER A 151 -1.61 -4.57 -1.39
CA SER A 151 -2.70 -4.61 -0.40
C SER A 151 -2.75 -3.32 0.40
N VAL A 152 -3.94 -2.91 0.79
CA VAL A 152 -4.17 -1.78 1.70
C VAL A 152 -4.65 -2.34 3.04
N LYS A 153 -3.94 -2.03 4.13
CA LYS A 153 -4.34 -2.40 5.49
C LYS A 153 -4.27 -1.18 6.41
N LEU A 154 -5.38 -0.83 7.06
CA LEU A 154 -5.44 0.28 8.01
C LEU A 154 -6.08 -0.17 9.33
N GLY A 155 -5.48 0.24 10.44
CA GLY A 155 -5.93 -0.09 11.80
C GLY A 155 -6.96 0.90 12.37
N ARG A 156 -7.36 0.63 13.62
CA ARG A 156 -8.47 1.30 14.30
C ARG A 156 -8.29 2.81 14.39
N GLY A 157 -9.41 3.52 14.21
CA GLY A 157 -9.45 4.98 14.32
C GLY A 157 -8.82 5.71 13.14
N SER A 158 -8.40 4.98 12.09
CA SER A 158 -7.86 5.59 10.88
C SER A 158 -8.96 6.25 10.05
N GLU A 159 -8.59 7.26 9.28
CA GLU A 159 -9.50 7.99 8.41
C GLU A 159 -8.84 8.25 7.05
N VAL A 160 -9.58 7.96 5.98
CA VAL A 160 -9.23 8.31 4.59
C VAL A 160 -10.35 9.20 4.07
N SER A 161 -10.08 10.47 3.80
CA SER A 161 -11.14 11.40 3.36
C SER A 161 -11.63 11.09 1.95
N GLY A 162 -10.76 10.57 1.09
CA GLY A 162 -11.00 10.27 -0.32
C GLY A 162 -11.29 8.79 -0.59
N LYS A 163 -10.96 8.36 -1.81
CA LYS A 163 -11.14 6.98 -2.28
C LYS A 163 -10.00 6.05 -1.85
N ILE A 164 -10.29 4.76 -1.75
CA ILE A 164 -9.28 3.70 -1.72
C ILE A 164 -9.47 2.86 -2.99
N ASP A 165 -8.42 2.76 -3.80
CA ASP A 165 -8.42 2.05 -5.08
C ASP A 165 -7.31 1.00 -5.08
N THR A 166 -7.64 -0.25 -5.42
CA THR A 166 -6.65 -1.31 -5.65
C THR A 166 -6.95 -2.10 -6.91
N GLY A 167 -5.94 -2.37 -7.72
CA GLY A 167 -6.13 -3.23 -8.89
C GLY A 167 -6.26 -4.71 -8.53
N SER A 168 -5.37 -5.26 -7.70
CA SER A 168 -5.37 -6.70 -7.38
C SER A 168 -5.03 -7.08 -5.94
N GLY A 169 -4.62 -6.12 -5.11
CA GLY A 169 -4.33 -6.39 -3.71
C GLY A 169 -5.59 -6.40 -2.86
N SER A 170 -5.54 -7.05 -1.71
CA SER A 170 -6.66 -7.04 -0.78
C SER A 170 -6.78 -5.71 -0.01
N ILE A 171 -8.00 -5.38 0.41
CA ILE A 171 -8.26 -4.25 1.29
C ILE A 171 -8.75 -4.79 2.63
N GLN A 172 -8.04 -4.44 3.70
CA GLN A 172 -8.35 -4.85 5.07
C GLN A 172 -8.46 -3.62 5.98
N LEU A 173 -9.67 -3.25 6.35
CA LEU A 173 -9.93 -2.09 7.21
C LEU A 173 -10.56 -2.54 8.53
N SER A 174 -10.01 -2.06 9.65
CA SER A 174 -10.55 -2.36 10.98
C SER A 174 -10.75 -1.06 11.74
N GLY A 175 -12.00 -0.71 12.08
CA GLY A 175 -12.31 0.53 12.79
C GLY A 175 -11.99 1.80 12.00
N THR A 176 -12.06 1.75 10.66
CA THR A 176 -11.62 2.83 9.76
C THR A 176 -12.81 3.58 9.19
N ARG A 177 -12.65 4.90 8.98
CA ARG A 177 -13.60 5.71 8.21
C ARG A 177 -13.06 6.00 6.81
N VAL A 178 -13.89 5.81 5.79
CA VAL A 178 -13.59 6.18 4.40
C VAL A 178 -14.65 7.15 3.89
N GLY A 179 -14.21 8.34 3.51
CA GLY A 179 -15.08 9.42 3.04
C GLY A 179 -15.53 9.27 1.59
N GLY A 180 -14.78 8.55 0.76
CA GLY A 180 -15.10 8.25 -0.64
C GLY A 180 -15.46 6.79 -0.89
N ASP A 181 -15.22 6.37 -2.13
CA ASP A 181 -15.45 5.00 -2.60
C ASP A 181 -14.31 4.05 -2.23
N LEU A 182 -14.62 2.75 -2.18
CA LEU A 182 -13.64 1.68 -2.20
C LEU A 182 -13.80 0.92 -3.51
N ASP A 183 -12.74 0.87 -4.30
CA ASP A 183 -12.69 0.14 -5.57
C ASP A 183 -11.62 -0.97 -5.48
N SER A 184 -12.01 -2.20 -5.79
CA SER A 184 -11.10 -3.34 -5.92
C SER A 184 -11.28 -4.00 -7.29
N GLY A 185 -10.19 -4.23 -8.02
CA GLY A 185 -10.24 -5.01 -9.23
C GLY A 185 -10.51 -6.48 -8.89
N SER A 186 -9.58 -7.16 -8.24
CA SER A 186 -9.68 -8.60 -7.96
C SER A 186 -9.31 -9.05 -6.55
N GLY A 187 -8.92 -8.13 -5.67
CA GLY A 187 -8.52 -8.45 -4.31
C GLY A 187 -9.72 -8.64 -3.38
N ASP A 188 -9.56 -9.50 -2.38
CA ASP A 188 -10.54 -9.65 -1.29
C ASP A 188 -10.69 -8.34 -0.52
N VAL A 189 -11.92 -8.04 -0.09
CA VAL A 189 -12.24 -6.88 0.73
C VAL A 189 -12.78 -7.33 2.07
N GLU A 190 -12.12 -6.93 3.14
CA GLU A 190 -12.48 -7.23 4.52
C GLU A 190 -12.66 -5.93 5.30
N LEU A 191 -13.88 -5.69 5.78
CA LEU A 191 -14.23 -4.51 6.57
C LEU A 191 -14.79 -4.94 7.92
N ILE A 192 -14.12 -4.53 9.00
CA ILE A 192 -14.52 -4.81 10.37
C ILE A 192 -14.73 -3.48 11.09
N ASP A 193 -15.90 -3.29 11.71
CA ASP A 193 -16.23 -2.06 12.46
C ASP A 193 -15.94 -0.77 11.69
N SER A 194 -16.07 -0.78 10.35
CA SER A 194 -15.62 0.31 9.49
C SER A 194 -16.81 1.05 8.86
N GLU A 195 -16.67 2.36 8.66
CA GLU A 195 -17.72 3.19 8.07
C GLU A 195 -17.25 3.76 6.74
N MET A 196 -18.06 3.56 5.71
CA MET A 196 -17.84 4.08 4.37
C MET A 196 -18.99 5.00 3.99
N ARG A 197 -18.68 6.20 3.48
CA ARG A 197 -19.72 7.10 2.95
C ARG A 197 -20.11 6.80 1.51
N GLY A 198 -19.14 6.40 0.69
CA GLY A 198 -19.34 6.11 -0.73
C GLY A 198 -19.73 4.67 -1.03
N ASP A 199 -19.48 4.28 -2.28
CA ASP A 199 -19.80 2.95 -2.79
C ASP A 199 -18.66 1.96 -2.50
N LEU A 200 -19.02 0.68 -2.35
CA LEU A 200 -18.11 -0.46 -2.40
C LEU A 200 -18.22 -1.12 -3.77
N LYS A 201 -17.16 -1.04 -4.57
CA LYS A 201 -17.13 -1.58 -5.93
C LYS A 201 -16.04 -2.65 -6.04
N THR A 202 -16.40 -3.80 -6.60
CA THR A 202 -15.42 -4.85 -6.94
C THR A 202 -15.70 -5.48 -8.30
N THR A 203 -14.68 -6.07 -8.94
CA THR A 203 -14.88 -6.94 -10.13
C THR A 203 -14.78 -8.42 -9.78
N ALA A 204 -13.91 -8.77 -8.83
CA ALA A 204 -13.70 -10.13 -8.33
C ALA A 204 -13.09 -10.09 -6.91
N GLY A 205 -12.97 -11.26 -6.28
CA GLY A 205 -12.52 -11.37 -4.88
C GLY A 205 -13.70 -11.41 -3.93
N ASN A 206 -13.51 -12.00 -2.76
CA ASN A 206 -14.55 -12.13 -1.76
C ASN A 206 -14.73 -10.81 -1.01
N ILE A 207 -15.96 -10.55 -0.58
CA ILE A 207 -16.28 -9.43 0.29
C ILE A 207 -16.72 -10.01 1.63
N ASP A 208 -16.10 -9.56 2.72
CA ASP A 208 -16.48 -9.90 4.08
C ASP A 208 -16.68 -8.62 4.90
N LEU A 209 -17.92 -8.38 5.30
CA LEU A 209 -18.32 -7.23 6.10
C LEU A 209 -18.73 -7.74 7.49
N GLN A 210 -18.10 -7.23 8.54
CA GLN A 210 -18.33 -7.70 9.90
C GLN A 210 -18.48 -6.56 10.92
N GLY A 211 -19.00 -6.91 12.09
CA GLY A 211 -19.13 -6.00 13.22
C GLY A 211 -20.06 -4.82 12.94
N ALA A 212 -19.70 -3.65 13.43
CA ALA A 212 -20.47 -2.41 13.26
C ALA A 212 -20.26 -1.75 11.87
N THR A 213 -19.94 -2.53 10.84
CA THR A 213 -19.62 -1.98 9.51
C THR A 213 -20.85 -1.35 8.84
N VAL A 214 -20.65 -0.15 8.26
CA VAL A 214 -21.68 0.59 7.53
C VAL A 214 -21.16 0.98 6.16
N ILE A 215 -21.90 0.61 5.11
CA ILE A 215 -21.70 1.10 3.74
C ILE A 215 -22.82 2.10 3.44
N GLY A 216 -22.46 3.36 3.25
CA GLY A 216 -23.38 4.46 2.98
C GLY A 216 -23.95 4.44 1.56
N GLY A 217 -23.14 4.01 0.58
CA GLY A 217 -23.52 3.89 -0.82
C GLY A 217 -23.91 2.46 -1.23
N ASP A 218 -23.76 2.20 -2.52
CA ASP A 218 -24.09 0.92 -3.14
C ASP A 218 -22.96 -0.10 -2.95
N LEU A 219 -23.31 -1.39 -2.97
CA LEU A 219 -22.37 -2.50 -3.11
C LEU A 219 -22.51 -3.07 -4.52
N LEU A 220 -21.50 -2.86 -5.37
CA LEU A 220 -21.50 -3.28 -6.77
C LEU A 220 -20.42 -4.33 -7.05
N VAL A 221 -20.86 -5.51 -7.53
CA VAL A 221 -19.98 -6.48 -8.18
C VAL A 221 -20.13 -6.39 -9.69
N ARG A 222 -19.11 -5.88 -10.37
CA ARG A 222 -19.10 -5.65 -11.82
C ARG A 222 -18.92 -6.95 -12.61
N LYS A 223 -19.33 -6.92 -13.87
CA LYS A 223 -18.90 -7.94 -14.84
C LYS A 223 -17.39 -7.84 -15.10
N SER A 224 -16.71 -8.97 -15.18
CA SER A 224 -15.34 -9.01 -15.72
C SER A 224 -15.37 -8.57 -17.20
N ARG A 225 -14.52 -7.61 -17.58
CA ARG A 225 -14.38 -7.21 -18.99
C ARG A 225 -13.54 -8.26 -19.73
N CYS A 226 -14.16 -9.29 -20.30
CA CYS A 226 -13.52 -10.14 -21.31
C CYS A 226 -13.95 -9.70 -22.73
N PHE A 227 -13.00 -9.36 -23.60
CA PHE A 227 -13.21 -9.27 -25.04
C PHE A 227 -12.74 -10.59 -25.68
N GLY A 228 -13.66 -11.51 -25.96
CA GLY A 228 -13.44 -12.66 -26.85
C GLY A 228 -13.14 -14.02 -26.21
N TRP A 229 -12.28 -14.12 -25.20
CA TRP A 229 -11.85 -15.42 -24.64
C TRP A 229 -11.61 -15.34 -23.12
N CYS A 230 -12.49 -15.92 -22.29
CA CYS A 230 -12.17 -16.15 -20.87
C CYS A 230 -11.70 -17.60 -20.70
N TRP A 231 -10.39 -17.82 -20.57
CA TRP A 231 -9.83 -19.08 -20.05
C TRP A 231 -9.65 -18.91 -18.54
N GLY A 232 -10.58 -19.42 -17.76
CA GLY A 232 -10.46 -19.42 -16.31
C GLY A 232 -11.77 -19.78 -15.66
N ASP A 233 -11.73 -20.75 -14.75
CA ASP A 233 -12.85 -21.07 -13.87
C ASP A 233 -13.19 -19.82 -13.06
N ASP A 234 -14.29 -19.17 -13.44
CA ASP A 234 -14.69 -17.89 -12.89
C ASP A 234 -15.26 -18.14 -11.49
N LYS A 235 -14.36 -18.22 -10.50
CA LYS A 235 -14.73 -18.50 -9.10
C LYS A 235 -15.77 -17.48 -8.68
N LYS A 236 -16.95 -17.97 -8.28
CA LYS A 236 -18.04 -17.12 -7.82
C LYS A 236 -17.54 -16.23 -6.69
N THR A 237 -17.79 -14.93 -6.82
CA THR A 237 -17.50 -13.96 -5.77
C THR A 237 -18.44 -14.25 -4.60
N ARG A 238 -17.88 -14.54 -3.42
CA ARG A 238 -18.65 -14.69 -2.19
C ARG A 238 -18.74 -13.35 -1.48
N ILE A 239 -19.95 -12.95 -1.13
CA ILE A 239 -20.23 -11.75 -0.33
C ILE A 239 -20.84 -12.24 0.98
N THR A 240 -20.17 -11.96 2.10
CA THR A 240 -20.66 -12.28 3.44
C THR A 240 -20.96 -10.97 4.16
N ILE A 241 -22.23 -10.77 4.51
CA ILE A 241 -22.71 -9.64 5.29
C ILE A 241 -23.02 -10.14 6.70
N GLY A 242 -22.12 -9.84 7.63
CA GLY A 242 -22.14 -10.28 9.02
C GLY A 242 -23.22 -9.63 9.88
N ALA A 243 -23.30 -10.10 11.13
CA ALA A 243 -24.27 -9.60 12.10
C ALA A 243 -24.10 -8.10 12.37
N GLY A 244 -25.20 -7.35 12.35
CA GLY A 244 -25.22 -5.91 12.66
C GLY A 244 -24.72 -4.99 11.54
N VAL A 245 -24.22 -5.54 10.43
CA VAL A 245 -23.77 -4.77 9.27
C VAL A 245 -24.95 -4.05 8.61
N ARG A 246 -24.68 -2.85 8.11
CA ARG A 246 -25.68 -2.00 7.42
C ARG A 246 -25.16 -1.61 6.04
N VAL A 247 -25.84 -2.04 4.98
CA VAL A 247 -25.60 -1.56 3.61
C VAL A 247 -26.80 -0.71 3.22
N LEU A 248 -26.62 0.60 3.17
CA LEU A 248 -27.73 1.56 3.01
C LEU A 248 -28.19 1.68 1.55
N GLY A 249 -27.27 1.54 0.60
CA GLY A 249 -27.56 1.51 -0.83
C GLY A 249 -27.97 0.13 -1.35
N GLN A 250 -28.07 0.04 -2.66
CA GLN A 250 -28.41 -1.18 -3.38
C GLN A 250 -27.23 -2.16 -3.39
N ILE A 251 -27.53 -3.46 -3.29
CA ILE A 251 -26.58 -4.53 -3.59
C ILE A 251 -26.83 -4.98 -5.03
N ARG A 252 -25.88 -4.72 -5.93
CA ARG A 252 -25.97 -5.05 -7.35
C ARG A 252 -24.86 -6.00 -7.77
N ALA A 253 -25.25 -7.16 -8.28
CA ALA A 253 -24.34 -8.10 -8.91
C ALA A 253 -24.59 -8.14 -10.43
N GLU A 254 -23.56 -7.88 -11.22
CA GLU A 254 -23.60 -7.98 -12.69
C GLU A 254 -23.03 -9.31 -13.21
N ARG A 255 -22.69 -10.21 -12.29
CA ARG A 255 -22.19 -11.56 -12.51
C ARG A 255 -22.69 -12.48 -11.41
N GLU A 256 -22.49 -13.78 -11.57
CA GLU A 256 -22.91 -14.74 -10.55
C GLU A 256 -22.10 -14.56 -9.24
N VAL A 257 -22.82 -14.45 -8.12
CA VAL A 257 -22.25 -14.29 -6.77
C VAL A 257 -22.96 -15.18 -5.76
N GLU A 258 -22.26 -15.53 -4.69
CA GLU A 258 -22.83 -16.16 -3.51
C GLU A 258 -23.04 -15.09 -2.42
N LEU A 259 -24.27 -14.62 -2.26
CA LEU A 259 -24.60 -13.60 -1.26
C LEU A 259 -25.16 -14.24 0.01
N TRP A 260 -24.43 -14.13 1.11
CA TRP A 260 -24.84 -14.54 2.45
C TRP A 260 -25.11 -13.31 3.31
N VAL A 261 -26.28 -13.27 3.93
CA VAL A 261 -26.72 -12.11 4.73
C VAL A 261 -27.20 -12.59 6.09
N HIS A 262 -26.55 -12.10 7.15
CA HIS A 262 -26.93 -12.44 8.50
C HIS A 262 -28.33 -11.89 8.82
N ASP A 263 -29.09 -12.57 9.67
CA ASP A 263 -30.47 -12.22 9.95
C ASP A 263 -30.65 -10.84 10.60
N SER A 264 -29.66 -10.40 11.38
CA SER A 264 -29.63 -9.07 11.98
C SER A 264 -29.07 -7.96 11.08
N ALA A 265 -28.56 -8.28 9.90
CA ALA A 265 -28.02 -7.28 8.98
C ALA A 265 -29.16 -6.50 8.29
N GLN A 266 -28.91 -5.21 8.05
CA GLN A 266 -29.80 -4.33 7.31
C GLN A 266 -29.19 -4.07 5.93
N ILE A 267 -29.93 -4.39 4.88
CA ILE A 267 -29.47 -4.20 3.50
C ILE A 267 -30.54 -3.48 2.69
N GLY A 268 -30.11 -2.66 1.73
CA GLY A 268 -30.99 -2.13 0.70
C GLY A 268 -31.45 -3.20 -0.29
N PRO A 269 -32.08 -2.79 -1.40
CA PRO A 269 -32.57 -3.72 -2.41
C PRO A 269 -31.43 -4.54 -3.01
N VAL A 270 -31.72 -5.79 -3.37
CA VAL A 270 -30.76 -6.69 -4.01
C VAL A 270 -31.17 -6.93 -5.47
N SER A 271 -30.22 -6.86 -6.39
CA SER A 271 -30.43 -7.14 -7.82
C SER A 271 -29.29 -7.98 -8.40
N GLY A 272 -29.63 -8.94 -9.25
CA GLY A 272 -28.64 -9.80 -9.93
C GLY A 272 -28.06 -10.91 -9.06
N ALA A 273 -28.58 -11.09 -7.83
CA ALA A 273 -28.23 -12.17 -6.91
C ALA A 273 -29.44 -12.55 -6.04
N GLU A 274 -29.44 -13.77 -5.52
CA GLU A 274 -30.37 -14.21 -4.47
C GLU A 274 -29.66 -14.15 -3.11
N ALA A 275 -30.26 -13.45 -2.14
CA ALA A 275 -29.70 -13.34 -0.80
C ALA A 275 -30.05 -14.58 0.04
N ARG A 276 -29.03 -15.32 0.48
CA ARG A 276 -29.17 -16.46 1.40
C ARG A 276 -29.04 -15.98 2.84
N ARG A 277 -30.09 -16.19 3.62
CA ARG A 277 -30.13 -15.79 5.02
C ARG A 277 -29.46 -16.82 5.92
N TYR A 278 -28.75 -16.35 6.95
CA TYR A 278 -28.14 -17.20 7.97
C TYR A 278 -28.16 -16.51 9.35
N SER A 279 -28.09 -17.30 10.41
CA SER A 279 -28.17 -16.81 11.80
C SER A 279 -27.01 -17.28 12.70
N ALA A 280 -26.16 -18.17 12.19
CA ALA A 280 -24.97 -18.63 12.89
C ALA A 280 -23.83 -17.60 12.78
N GLU A 281 -22.74 -17.81 13.52
CA GLU A 281 -21.55 -16.94 13.44
C GLU A 281 -20.97 -16.86 12.02
N ARG A 282 -21.06 -17.95 11.26
CA ARG A 282 -20.66 -18.03 9.85
C ARG A 282 -21.71 -18.78 9.01
N PRO A 283 -21.87 -18.45 7.72
CA PRO A 283 -22.77 -19.14 6.80
C PRO A 283 -22.30 -20.55 6.42
#